data_AF-A0A2H5QT62-F1
#
_entry.id   AF-A0A2H5QT62-F1
#
_cell.length_a   1.000
_cell.length_b   1.000
_cell.length_c   1.000
_cell.angle_alpha   90.00
_cell.angle_beta   90.00
_cell.angle_gamma   90.00
#
_symmetry.space_group_name_H-M   'P 1'
#
loop_
_entity.id
_entity.type
_entity.pdbx_description
1 polymer ?
#
loop_
_entity_poly.entity_id
_entity_poly.type
_entity_poly.pdbx_seq_one_letter_code
_entity_poly.pdbx_strand_id
1 'polypeptide(L)'
;MKFKAFLTENEVNLLEKRFLPALDKMGKVCHLFLTREKAYFLHNLLSGEGIQCVAQFHKETLFDDYCISSQNEDCIAFAVDISLLQCAVRSSVSSCSEIGAAGSAANRLQIKLVKKLPPNCTQAMPFLTFETKGYKSAVIQDVPISKPLSRAQGLELQTALDMAQDIPPDSGSGSGFESVAEFRGPDEACW
;
A
#
# COMPACT_ATOMS: atom_id res chain seq x y z
N MET A 1 -8.78 -14.87 -3.72
CA MET A 1 -8.19 -13.85 -2.84
C MET A 1 -9.20 -12.72 -2.63
N LYS A 2 -9.29 -12.20 -1.42
CA LYS A 2 -10.10 -11.06 -1.03
C LYS A 2 -9.23 -10.16 -0.16
N PHE A 3 -9.30 -8.86 -0.40
CA PHE A 3 -8.66 -7.86 0.44
C PHE A 3 -9.60 -6.68 0.56
N LYS A 4 -9.79 -6.21 1.79
CA LYS A 4 -10.56 -5.04 2.13
C LYS A 4 -9.91 -4.37 3.33
N ALA A 5 -9.67 -3.07 3.24
CA ALA A 5 -9.19 -2.28 4.36
C ALA A 5 -9.87 -0.91 4.39
N PHE A 6 -9.80 -0.26 5.53
CA PHE A 6 -10.32 1.08 5.75
C PHE A 6 -9.25 1.96 6.37
N LEU A 7 -9.16 3.20 5.89
CA LEU A 7 -8.29 4.23 6.41
C LEU A 7 -9.15 5.39 6.92
N THR A 8 -8.75 5.95 8.05
CA THR A 8 -9.19 7.25 8.56
C THR A 8 -8.47 8.38 7.83
N GLU A 9 -8.93 9.60 8.09
CA GLU A 9 -8.31 10.82 7.54
C GLU A 9 -6.82 10.94 7.89
N ASN A 10 -6.40 10.48 9.07
CA ASN A 10 -5.00 10.58 9.50
C ASN A 10 -4.09 9.68 8.66
N GLU A 11 -4.46 8.41 8.46
CA GLU A 11 -3.65 7.49 7.65
C GLU A 11 -3.68 7.87 6.16
N VAL A 12 -4.81 8.40 5.67
CA VAL A 12 -4.89 8.96 4.31
C VAL A 12 -3.92 10.13 4.15
N ASN A 13 -3.88 11.07 5.11
CA ASN A 13 -2.94 12.20 5.07
C ASN A 13 -1.48 11.74 5.18
N LEU A 14 -1.18 10.72 6.00
CA LEU A 14 0.15 10.11 6.09
C LEU A 14 0.58 9.56 4.72
N LEU A 15 -0.29 8.80 4.07
CA LEU A 15 -0.02 8.25 2.75
C LEU A 15 0.15 9.34 1.68
N GLU A 16 -0.77 10.29 1.62
CA GLU A 16 -0.84 11.31 0.58
C GLU A 16 0.28 12.35 0.68
N LYS A 17 0.55 12.87 1.89
CA LYS A 17 1.44 14.02 2.08
C LYS A 17 2.88 13.63 2.40
N ARG A 18 3.08 12.46 3.02
CA ARG A 18 4.40 12.06 3.53
C ARG A 18 4.95 10.88 2.75
N PHE A 19 4.23 9.76 2.76
CA PHE A 19 4.79 8.49 2.34
C PHE A 19 4.86 8.33 0.82
N LEU A 20 3.73 8.42 0.12
CA LEU A 20 3.69 8.20 -1.33
C LEU A 20 4.53 9.22 -2.12
N PRO A 21 4.62 10.52 -1.75
CA PRO A 21 5.54 11.45 -2.39
C PRO A 21 7.02 11.10 -2.21
N ALA A 22 7.39 10.53 -1.05
CA ALA A 22 8.74 10.05 -0.82
C ALA A 22 9.02 8.78 -1.65
N LEU A 23 8.06 7.86 -1.72
CA LEU A 23 8.18 6.62 -2.49
C LEU A 23 8.27 6.88 -4.00
N ASP A 24 7.55 7.87 -4.55
CA ASP A 24 7.62 8.23 -5.98
C ASP A 24 9.00 8.78 -6.41
N LYS A 25 9.78 9.32 -5.47
CA LYS A 25 11.16 9.72 -5.72
C LYS A 25 12.10 8.53 -5.86
N MET A 26 11.76 7.38 -5.24
CA MET A 26 12.56 6.16 -5.32
C MET A 26 12.29 5.39 -6.61
N GLY A 27 11.04 5.38 -7.07
CA GLY A 27 10.67 4.77 -8.35
C GLY A 27 9.22 4.99 -8.73
N LYS A 28 8.84 4.53 -9.93
CA LYS A 28 7.48 4.68 -10.47
C LYS A 28 6.56 3.51 -10.17
N VAL A 29 7.13 2.34 -9.89
CA VAL A 29 6.40 1.12 -9.56
C VAL A 29 6.90 0.58 -8.23
N CYS A 30 5.98 0.15 -7.38
CA CYS A 30 6.29 -0.61 -6.16
C CYS A 30 5.48 -1.90 -6.12
N HIS A 31 6.00 -2.89 -5.39
CA HIS A 31 5.25 -4.07 -4.99
C HIS A 31 4.60 -3.80 -3.64
N LEU A 32 3.29 -3.89 -3.58
CA LEU A 32 2.58 -4.02 -2.30
C LEU A 32 2.59 -5.49 -1.93
N PHE A 33 3.06 -5.78 -0.72
CA PHE A 33 2.98 -7.10 -0.12
C PHE A 33 2.19 -7.02 1.18
N LEU A 34 1.03 -7.67 1.18
CA LEU A 34 0.04 -7.61 2.24
C LEU A 34 0.00 -8.97 2.94
N THR A 35 0.18 -8.97 4.26
CA THR A 35 0.09 -10.14 5.13
C THR A 35 -0.94 -9.90 6.23
N ARG A 36 -1.24 -10.92 7.04
CA ARG A 36 -2.22 -10.80 8.15
C ARG A 36 -1.88 -9.72 9.19
N GLU A 37 -0.62 -9.30 9.26
CA GLU A 37 -0.14 -8.39 10.30
C GLU A 37 0.49 -7.12 9.75
N LYS A 38 1.02 -7.17 8.53
CA LYS A 38 1.87 -6.11 7.98
C LYS A 38 1.51 -5.80 6.54
N ALA A 39 1.75 -4.55 6.15
CA ALA A 39 1.74 -4.10 4.77
C ALA A 39 3.14 -3.57 4.43
N TYR A 40 3.69 -4.07 3.34
CA TYR A 40 4.99 -3.68 2.84
C TYR A 40 4.86 -2.97 1.50
N PHE A 41 5.63 -1.91 1.32
CA PHE A 41 5.85 -1.25 0.05
C PHE A 41 7.30 -1.48 -0.35
N LEU A 42 7.50 -2.23 -1.42
CA LEU A 42 8.80 -2.75 -1.82
C LEU A 42 9.14 -2.19 -3.20
N HIS A 43 10.20 -1.39 -3.28
CA HIS A 43 10.75 -0.95 -4.55
C HIS A 43 11.98 -1.80 -4.88
N ASN A 44 11.98 -2.37 -6.08
CA ASN A 44 13.15 -3.00 -6.70
C ASN A 44 13.78 -4.20 -5.95
N LEU A 45 13.08 -4.76 -4.96
CA LEU A 45 13.57 -5.88 -4.15
C LEU A 45 13.79 -7.18 -4.94
N LEU A 46 12.94 -7.46 -5.93
CA LEU A 46 13.04 -8.68 -6.76
C LEU A 46 14.01 -8.55 -7.93
N SER A 47 14.21 -7.33 -8.43
CA SER A 47 15.03 -7.13 -9.64
C SER A 47 16.52 -7.03 -9.30
N GLY A 48 16.89 -6.59 -8.09
CA GLY A 48 18.29 -6.46 -7.68
C GLY A 48 19.04 -5.28 -8.29
N GLU A 49 18.41 -4.51 -9.18
CA GLU A 49 19.07 -3.54 -10.07
C GLU A 49 18.83 -2.09 -9.63
N GLY A 50 19.79 -1.46 -8.96
CA GLY A 50 19.67 -0.07 -8.50
C GLY A 50 19.20 0.07 -7.06
N ILE A 51 18.64 1.22 -6.69
CA ILE A 51 18.22 1.51 -5.31
C ILE A 51 17.04 0.62 -4.93
N GLN A 52 17.14 -0.04 -3.77
CA GLN A 52 16.05 -0.79 -3.17
C GLN A 52 15.45 0.00 -2.02
N CYS A 53 14.13 -0.08 -1.86
CA CYS A 53 13.43 0.54 -0.74
C CYS A 53 12.44 -0.45 -0.15
N VAL A 54 12.48 -0.58 1.18
CA VAL A 54 11.57 -1.42 1.96
C VAL A 54 10.92 -0.54 3.00
N ALA A 55 9.62 -0.31 2.85
CA ALA A 55 8.82 0.35 3.87
C ALA A 55 7.82 -0.64 4.45
N GLN A 56 7.82 -0.77 5.78
CA GLN A 56 6.97 -1.69 6.53
C GLN A 56 6.02 -0.91 7.42
N PHE A 57 4.75 -1.29 7.40
CA PHE A 57 3.72 -0.82 8.32
C PHE A 57 3.08 -2.00 9.03
N HIS A 58 2.87 -1.89 10.34
CA HIS A 58 1.89 -2.74 11.02
C HIS A 58 0.49 -2.39 10.49
N LYS A 59 -0.38 -3.39 10.36
CA LYS A 59 -1.73 -3.17 9.82
C LYS A 59 -2.49 -2.12 10.62
N GLU A 60 -2.30 -2.08 11.94
CA GLU A 60 -2.97 -1.16 12.87
C GLU A 60 -2.47 0.28 12.71
N THR A 61 -1.23 0.46 12.22
CA THR A 61 -0.68 1.79 11.93
C THR A 61 -1.24 2.37 10.64
N LEU A 62 -1.55 1.51 9.66
CA LEU A 62 -1.93 1.93 8.32
C LEU A 62 -3.44 1.85 8.05
N PHE A 63 -4.15 0.99 8.78
CA PHE A 63 -5.56 0.70 8.55
C PHE A 63 -6.31 0.63 9.87
N ASP A 64 -7.49 1.24 9.92
CA ASP A 64 -8.42 1.13 11.05
C ASP A 64 -9.16 -0.21 11.04
N ASP A 65 -9.44 -0.76 9.85
CA ASP A 65 -9.95 -2.12 9.69
C ASP A 65 -9.26 -2.80 8.50
N TYR A 66 -8.91 -4.07 8.66
CA TYR A 66 -8.09 -4.84 7.75
C TYR A 66 -8.55 -6.29 7.67
N CYS A 67 -8.99 -6.69 6.47
CA CYS A 67 -9.46 -8.03 6.16
C CYS A 67 -8.73 -8.56 4.92
N ILE A 68 -7.99 -9.65 5.08
CA ILE A 68 -7.31 -10.35 3.99
C ILE A 68 -7.67 -11.84 4.00
N SER A 69 -7.88 -12.42 2.82
CA SER A 69 -8.07 -13.86 2.65
C SER A 69 -7.46 -14.32 1.33
N SER A 70 -6.52 -15.26 1.38
CA SER A 70 -5.78 -15.79 0.24
C SER A 70 -5.45 -17.27 0.44
N GLN A 71 -5.45 -18.04 -0.65
CA GLN A 71 -4.97 -19.43 -0.62
C GLN A 71 -3.46 -19.51 -0.41
N ASN A 72 -2.75 -18.38 -0.53
CA ASN A 72 -1.32 -18.25 -0.27
C ASN A 72 -1.08 -17.75 1.16
N GLU A 73 -1.58 -18.49 2.16
CA GLU A 73 -1.37 -18.17 3.59
C GLU A 73 -1.86 -16.77 3.99
N ASP A 74 -2.95 -16.30 3.38
CA ASP A 74 -3.46 -14.93 3.54
C ASP A 74 -2.44 -13.83 3.19
N CYS A 75 -1.48 -14.16 2.34
CA CYS A 75 -0.55 -13.22 1.74
C CYS A 75 -0.96 -12.89 0.30
N ILE A 76 -0.86 -11.61 -0.07
CA ILE A 76 -1.14 -11.11 -1.40
C ILE A 76 -0.04 -10.11 -1.78
N ALA A 77 0.64 -10.35 -2.90
CA ALA A 77 1.61 -9.42 -3.46
C ALA A 77 1.24 -9.01 -4.89
N PHE A 78 1.43 -7.75 -5.26
CA PHE A 78 1.25 -7.26 -6.63
C PHE A 78 2.02 -5.95 -6.85
N ALA A 79 2.30 -5.63 -8.10
CA ALA A 79 2.90 -4.36 -8.49
C ALA A 79 1.82 -3.31 -8.80
N VAL A 80 2.10 -2.05 -8.45
CA VAL A 80 1.24 -0.91 -8.73
C VAL A 80 2.08 0.31 -9.10
N ASP A 81 1.54 1.12 -10.01
CA ASP A 81 2.11 2.42 -10.35
C ASP A 81 1.83 3.43 -9.22
N ILE A 82 2.89 4.05 -8.71
CA ILE A 82 2.81 4.95 -7.56
C ILE A 82 2.05 6.23 -7.90
N SER A 83 2.15 6.73 -9.14
CA SER A 83 1.43 7.93 -9.57
C SER A 83 -0.08 7.71 -9.61
N LEU A 84 -0.52 6.52 -10.02
CA LEU A 84 -1.93 6.13 -9.98
C LEU A 84 -2.43 5.95 -8.55
N LEU A 85 -1.60 5.36 -7.68
CA LEU A 85 -1.90 5.22 -6.26
C LEU A 85 -2.03 6.59 -5.57
N GLN A 86 -1.10 7.51 -5.81
CA GLN A 86 -1.16 8.89 -5.33
C GLN A 86 -2.42 9.62 -5.81
N CYS A 87 -2.75 9.48 -7.10
CA CYS A 87 -3.96 10.08 -7.65
C CYS A 87 -5.21 9.56 -6.94
N ALA A 88 -5.29 8.24 -6.71
CA ALA A 88 -6.42 7.62 -6.02
C ALA A 88 -6.57 8.06 -4.55
N VAL A 89 -5.46 8.13 -3.82
CA VAL A 89 -5.48 8.61 -2.43
C VAL A 89 -5.81 10.11 -2.39
N ARG A 90 -5.25 10.93 -3.28
CA ARG A 90 -5.55 12.37 -3.33
C ARG A 90 -7.02 12.67 -3.64
N SER A 91 -7.63 11.93 -4.58
CA SER A 91 -9.07 12.06 -4.89
C SER A 91 -9.97 11.78 -3.68
N SER A 92 -9.53 10.93 -2.75
CA SER A 92 -10.28 10.67 -1.52
C SER A 92 -10.28 11.88 -0.57
N VAL A 93 -9.14 12.59 -0.44
CA VAL A 93 -8.99 13.79 0.41
C VAL A 93 -9.84 14.95 -0.10
N SER A 94 -9.84 15.21 -1.41
CA SER A 94 -10.59 16.32 -2.01
C SER A 94 -12.11 16.18 -1.81
N SER A 95 -12.62 14.96 -1.63
CA SER A 95 -14.04 14.71 -1.34
C SER A 95 -14.42 14.86 0.14
N CYS A 96 -13.43 14.83 1.03
CA CYS A 96 -13.61 14.87 2.48
C CYS A 96 -13.62 16.30 3.04
N SER A 97 -13.00 17.26 2.34
CA SER A 97 -12.80 18.63 2.83
C SER A 97 -14.03 19.54 2.77
N GLU A 98 -15.14 19.12 2.16
CA GLU A 98 -16.31 20.00 1.98
C GLU A 98 -17.28 20.01 3.19
N ILE A 99 -17.06 19.19 4.22
CA ILE A 99 -18.01 19.07 5.34
C ILE A 99 -17.27 19.12 6.68
N GLY A 100 -17.19 20.32 7.25
CA GLY A 100 -16.76 20.52 8.62
C GLY A 100 -17.68 19.81 9.63
N ALA A 101 -17.05 19.18 10.63
CA ALA A 101 -17.54 19.10 12.01
C ALA A 101 -18.89 18.42 12.32
N ALA A 102 -19.34 17.41 11.55
CA ALA A 102 -20.49 16.60 11.97
C ALA A 102 -20.23 15.09 11.84
N GLY A 103 -19.61 14.52 12.89
CA GLY A 103 -19.94 13.19 13.42
C GLY A 103 -19.75 11.97 12.52
N SER A 104 -18.68 11.22 12.83
CA SER A 104 -18.67 9.76 12.95
C SER A 104 -18.84 8.90 11.68
N ALA A 105 -17.78 8.14 11.35
CA ALA A 105 -17.72 7.02 10.41
C ALA A 105 -17.89 7.26 8.89
N ALA A 106 -18.44 8.39 8.44
CA ALA A 106 -18.70 8.63 7.01
C ALA A 106 -17.44 8.92 6.17
N ASN A 107 -16.36 9.43 6.75
CA ASN A 107 -15.17 9.91 6.05
C ASN A 107 -14.02 8.89 6.00
N ARG A 108 -14.34 7.60 5.84
CA ARG A 108 -13.32 6.54 5.76
C ARG A 108 -13.07 6.17 4.31
N LEU A 109 -11.80 6.12 3.93
CA LEU A 109 -11.39 5.59 2.65
C LEU A 109 -11.41 4.06 2.72
N GLN A 110 -12.24 3.43 1.90
CA GLN A 110 -12.23 1.98 1.75
C GLN A 110 -11.35 1.58 0.56
N ILE A 111 -10.41 0.67 0.81
CA ILE A 111 -9.59 0.05 -0.22
C ILE A 111 -10.03 -1.40 -0.38
N LYS A 112 -10.25 -1.86 -1.61
CA LYS A 112 -10.64 -3.26 -1.88
C LYS A 112 -9.98 -3.79 -3.13
N LEU A 113 -9.60 -5.07 -3.08
CA LEU A 113 -9.11 -5.79 -4.25
C LEU A 113 -10.31 -6.38 -5.01
N VAL A 114 -10.47 -5.97 -6.27
CA VAL A 114 -11.57 -6.43 -7.14
C VAL A 114 -11.04 -6.98 -8.45
N LYS A 115 -11.78 -7.91 -9.03
CA LYS A 115 -11.54 -8.36 -10.39
C LYS A 115 -12.67 -7.82 -11.26
N LYS A 116 -12.33 -7.03 -12.28
CA LYS A 116 -13.30 -6.40 -13.19
C LYS A 116 -13.06 -6.91 -14.60
N LEU A 117 -14.12 -7.02 -15.39
CA LEU A 117 -14.03 -7.29 -16.82
C LEU A 117 -14.34 -5.97 -17.54
N PRO A 118 -13.32 -5.21 -18.00
CA PRO A 118 -13.56 -3.97 -18.71
C PRO A 118 -14.39 -4.22 -19.97
N PRO A 119 -15.25 -3.27 -20.38
CA PRO A 119 -15.87 -3.33 -21.69
C PRO A 119 -14.76 -3.43 -22.75
N ASN A 120 -14.88 -4.38 -23.67
CA ASN A 120 -13.91 -4.72 -24.72
C ASN A 120 -12.73 -5.62 -24.31
N CYS A 121 -12.67 -6.11 -23.07
CA CYS A 121 -11.70 -7.15 -22.68
C CYS A 121 -12.35 -8.53 -22.61
N THR A 122 -11.62 -9.56 -23.05
CA THR A 122 -12.01 -10.97 -22.89
C THR A 122 -11.51 -11.57 -21.57
N GLN A 123 -10.57 -10.90 -20.91
CA GLN A 123 -9.96 -11.35 -19.67
C GLN A 123 -10.23 -10.36 -18.53
N ALA A 124 -10.67 -10.90 -17.39
CA ALA A 124 -10.89 -10.11 -16.18
C ALA A 124 -9.55 -9.67 -15.56
N MET A 125 -9.43 -8.37 -15.31
CA MET A 125 -8.23 -7.72 -14.78
C MET A 125 -8.39 -7.35 -13.30
N PRO A 126 -7.31 -7.42 -12.50
CA PRO A 126 -7.34 -7.03 -11.10
C PRO A 126 -7.17 -5.51 -10.93
N PHE A 127 -7.93 -4.93 -10.00
CA PHE A 127 -7.85 -3.52 -9.62
C PHE A 127 -7.84 -3.39 -8.11
N LEU A 128 -7.12 -2.38 -7.63
CA LEU A 128 -7.24 -1.86 -6.28
C LEU A 128 -8.21 -0.68 -6.33
N THR A 129 -9.43 -0.88 -5.81
CA THR A 129 -10.47 0.14 -5.81
C THR A 129 -10.42 0.96 -4.52
N PHE A 130 -10.41 2.27 -4.69
CA PHE A 130 -10.50 3.29 -3.65
C PHE A 130 -11.92 3.85 -3.66
N GLU A 131 -12.64 3.71 -2.56
CA GLU A 131 -14.03 4.11 -2.43
C GLU A 131 -14.21 5.00 -1.19
N THR A 132 -14.70 6.22 -1.41
CA THR A 132 -15.05 7.15 -0.33
C THR A 132 -16.55 7.46 -0.45
N LYS A 133 -17.28 7.36 0.67
CA LYS A 133 -18.73 7.60 0.70
C LYS A 133 -19.02 8.97 1.30
N GLY A 134 -19.29 9.95 0.45
CA GLY A 134 -19.82 11.23 0.89
C GLY A 134 -21.33 11.17 1.17
N TYR A 135 -21.86 12.21 1.80
CA TYR A 135 -23.27 12.33 2.18
C TYR A 135 -24.26 12.26 0.99
N LYS A 136 -23.83 12.68 -0.21
CA LYS A 136 -24.67 12.69 -1.44
C LYS A 136 -24.04 12.02 -2.66
N SER A 137 -22.77 11.62 -2.58
CA SER A 137 -22.02 11.06 -3.70
C SER A 137 -20.90 10.15 -3.18
N ALA A 138 -20.55 9.12 -3.94
CA ALA A 138 -19.41 8.27 -3.66
C ALA A 138 -18.33 8.49 -4.74
N VAL A 139 -17.10 8.69 -4.31
CA VAL A 139 -15.94 8.71 -5.21
C VAL A 139 -15.39 7.29 -5.28
N ILE A 140 -15.36 6.73 -6.49
CA ILE A 140 -14.81 5.40 -6.75
C ILE A 140 -13.70 5.56 -7.78
N GLN A 141 -12.48 5.18 -7.41
CA GLN A 141 -11.34 5.19 -8.29
C GLN A 141 -10.71 3.79 -8.35
N ASP A 142 -10.57 3.27 -9.56
CA ASP A 142 -9.94 1.98 -9.80
C ASP A 142 -8.49 2.19 -10.23
N VAL A 143 -7.57 1.63 -9.44
CA VAL A 143 -6.15 1.59 -9.79
C VAL A 143 -5.83 0.22 -10.38
N PRO A 144 -5.42 0.11 -11.66
CA PRO A 144 -4.99 -1.16 -12.21
C PRO A 144 -3.74 -1.64 -11.48
N ILE A 145 -3.69 -2.94 -11.20
CA ILE A 145 -2.53 -3.59 -10.59
C ILE A 145 -2.03 -4.71 -11.49
N SER A 146 -0.80 -5.17 -11.26
CA SER A 146 -0.31 -6.38 -11.91
C SER A 146 -1.13 -7.60 -11.48
N LYS A 147 -0.97 -8.70 -12.22
CA LYS A 147 -1.46 -10.00 -11.75
C LYS A 147 -0.81 -10.29 -10.39
N PRO A 148 -1.60 -10.63 -9.35
CA PRO A 148 -1.03 -10.99 -8.07
C PRO A 148 -0.05 -12.15 -8.20
N LEU A 149 1.05 -12.04 -7.46
CA LEU A 149 2.16 -12.97 -7.54
C LEU A 149 1.69 -14.38 -7.20
N SER A 150 2.27 -15.36 -7.90
CA SER A 150 2.06 -16.77 -7.56
C SER A 150 2.71 -17.12 -6.22
N ARG A 151 2.37 -18.29 -5.66
CA ARG A 151 2.99 -18.78 -4.42
C ARG A 151 4.52 -18.80 -4.49
N ALA A 152 5.09 -19.27 -5.61
CA ALA A 152 6.54 -19.33 -5.80
C ALA A 152 7.16 -17.92 -5.78
N GLN A 153 6.60 -16.98 -6.55
CA GLN A 153 7.07 -15.59 -6.59
C GLN A 153 6.87 -14.86 -5.26
N GLY A 154 5.79 -15.16 -4.54
CA GLY A 154 5.55 -14.63 -3.20
C GLY A 154 6.58 -15.14 -2.18
N LEU A 155 7.00 -16.40 -2.31
CA LEU A 155 8.05 -16.98 -1.47
C LEU A 155 9.42 -16.37 -1.80
N GLU A 156 9.74 -16.15 -3.08
CA GLU A 156 10.94 -15.42 -3.49
C GLU A 156 10.98 -14.00 -2.92
N LEU A 157 9.84 -13.28 -2.97
CA LEU A 157 9.71 -11.94 -2.41
C LEU A 157 9.89 -11.93 -0.88
N GLN A 158 9.32 -12.93 -0.19
CA GLN A 158 9.49 -13.09 1.26
C GLN A 158 10.95 -13.36 1.62
N THR A 159 11.62 -14.28 0.92
CA THR A 159 13.05 -14.57 1.15
C THR A 159 13.91 -13.33 0.93
N ALA A 160 13.67 -12.58 -0.14
CA ALA A 160 14.40 -11.34 -0.40
C ALA A 160 14.15 -10.28 0.68
N LEU A 161 12.92 -10.21 1.21
CA LEU A 161 12.57 -9.32 2.32
C LEU A 161 13.30 -9.72 3.60
N ASP A 162 13.32 -11.01 3.94
CA ASP A 162 14.02 -11.53 5.11
C ASP A 162 15.52 -11.21 5.02
N MET A 163 16.13 -11.41 3.85
CA MET A 163 17.54 -11.06 3.59
C MET A 163 17.82 -9.55 3.72
N ALA A 164 16.88 -8.69 3.32
CA ALA A 164 17.03 -7.24 3.45
C ALA A 164 16.85 -6.74 4.90
N GLN A 165 16.14 -7.50 5.74
CA GLN A 165 15.88 -7.17 7.14
C GLN A 165 16.92 -7.74 8.11
N ASP A 166 17.61 -8.83 7.75
CA ASP A 166 18.65 -9.49 8.57
C ASP A 166 20.01 -8.75 8.56
N ILE A 167 20.08 -7.53 8.02
CA ILE A 167 21.30 -6.73 8.00
C ILE A 167 21.39 -5.97 9.34
N PRO A 168 22.35 -6.29 10.22
CA PRO A 168 22.51 -5.56 11.47
C PRO A 168 22.82 -4.09 11.19
N PRO A 169 22.30 -3.15 12.00
CA PRO A 169 22.74 -1.78 11.94
C PRO A 169 24.20 -1.75 12.41
N ASP A 170 25.06 -1.15 11.60
CA ASP A 170 26.47 -0.85 11.88
C ASP A 170 27.52 -1.96 11.59
N SER A 171 28.13 -1.89 10.41
CA SER A 171 29.59 -1.70 10.31
C SER A 171 29.94 -1.29 8.88
N GLY A 172 30.50 -0.09 8.74
CA GLY A 172 30.74 0.55 7.46
C GLY A 172 31.63 -0.23 6.49
N SER A 173 31.13 -0.44 5.28
CA SER A 173 31.89 -0.34 4.03
C SER A 173 30.90 -0.34 2.87
N GLY A 174 31.03 0.63 1.97
CA GLY A 174 30.02 0.95 0.97
C GLY A 174 29.67 -0.19 0.01
N SER A 175 28.39 -0.52 -0.03
CA SER A 175 27.65 -0.86 -1.25
C SER A 175 26.19 -0.46 -1.04
N GLY A 176 25.64 0.32 -1.97
CA GLY A 176 24.42 1.11 -1.78
C GLY A 176 23.20 0.32 -1.33
N PHE A 177 22.89 0.41 -0.04
CA PHE A 177 21.62 0.02 0.55
C PHE A 177 21.29 1.00 1.67
N GLU A 178 20.37 1.93 1.41
CA GLU A 178 19.80 2.79 2.44
C GLU A 178 18.33 3.03 2.13
N SER A 179 17.44 2.30 2.81
CA SER A 179 16.50 2.84 3.80
C SER A 179 15.45 1.77 4.09
N VAL A 180 15.65 0.99 5.17
CA VAL A 180 14.56 0.26 5.83
C VAL A 180 13.92 1.26 6.77
N ALA A 181 12.85 1.91 6.33
CA ALA A 181 12.12 2.84 7.19
C ALA A 181 11.00 2.07 7.89
N GLU A 182 11.20 1.77 9.17
CA GLU A 182 10.12 1.33 10.06
C GLU A 182 9.32 2.58 10.46
N PHE A 183 8.15 2.77 9.86
CA PHE A 183 7.23 3.83 10.27
C PHE A 183 6.40 3.34 11.45
N ARG A 184 6.87 3.65 12.67
CA ARG A 184 6.04 3.53 13.87
C ARG A 184 4.94 4.58 13.83
N GLY A 185 3.74 4.19 14.28
CA GLY A 185 2.57 5.06 14.30
C GLY A 185 2.77 6.32 15.15
N PRO A 186 1.82 7.26 15.11
CA PRO A 186 1.94 8.58 15.72
C PRO A 186 2.05 8.63 17.27
N ASP A 187 2.25 7.51 17.97
CA ASP A 187 2.34 7.44 19.44
C ASP A 187 3.78 7.47 20.00
N GLU A 188 4.82 7.55 19.15
CA GLU A 188 6.22 7.72 19.61
C GLU A 188 6.86 9.02 19.10
N ALA A 189 6.17 10.14 19.28
CA ALA A 189 6.82 11.46 19.34
C ALA A 189 6.91 11.89 20.81
N CYS A 190 7.84 11.30 21.55
CA CYS A 190 8.32 11.86 22.80
C CYS A 190 9.71 12.47 22.55
N TRP A 191 9.79 13.78 22.85
CA TRP A 191 10.94 14.71 22.87
C TRP A 191 11.29 15.42 21.56
#